data_AF-A0A7W1JKR2-F1
#
_entry.id   AF-A0A7W1JKR2-F1
#
_cell.length_a   1.000
_cell.length_b   1.000
_cell.length_c   1.000
_cell.angle_alpha   90.00
_cell.angle_beta   90.00
_cell.angle_gamma   90.00
#
_symmetry.space_group_name_H-M   'P 1'
#
loop_
_entity.id
_entity.type
_entity.pdbx_description
1 polymer ?
#
loop_
_entity_poly.entity_id
_entity_poly.type
_entity_poly.pdbx_seq_one_letter_code
_entity_poly.pdbx_strand_id
1 'polypeptide(L)'
;MQQIILEAQSTDGKPLRAIFLPEKGMNMISYKKGDIEVIDQSTKNLFEERYAGLGALIGPHFHRRRQESIPKIKDENLFPHIAIVKAAGGTDPFSHGIARYAPWKAEATKNKLKGIITGKDTWNDIPLAQLEGQNFKMEFEATLTEKGLSIHLSIVSDTDSLVGIHYYYALPNGKGRITTHVQKQFRNEKRELVDIPSEWSFDSQHKLNFNLEQAADFTFRPYPNPLDGIILLETDLYSLRTHYRCDCEENCWQLYHPKESSFVCIEPISSQDPTHPNLSVSSLDILLEIL
;
A
#
# COMPACT_ATOMS: atom_id res chain seq x y z
N MET A 1 -16.45 -0.10 15.87
CA MET A 1 -15.23 0.26 15.15
C MET A 1 -15.03 1.76 15.23
N GLN A 2 -14.02 2.17 16.00
CA GLN A 2 -13.67 3.58 16.11
C GLN A 2 -12.91 4.05 14.85
N GLN A 3 -13.41 5.10 14.20
CA GLN A 3 -12.69 5.79 13.14
C GLN A 3 -11.76 6.83 13.73
N ILE A 4 -10.56 6.95 13.18
CA ILE A 4 -9.66 8.08 13.44
C ILE A 4 -9.72 9.00 12.22
N ILE A 5 -10.00 10.27 12.46
CA ILE A 5 -10.12 11.29 11.42
C ILE A 5 -8.99 12.29 11.62
N LEU A 6 -8.15 12.45 10.59
CA LEU A 6 -7.17 13.50 10.50
C LEU A 6 -7.73 14.66 9.68
N GLU A 7 -7.54 15.88 10.15
CA GLU A 7 -8.04 17.11 9.51
C GLU A 7 -6.95 18.17 9.41
N ALA A 8 -6.87 18.80 8.23
CA ALA A 8 -6.07 19.98 7.96
C ALA A 8 -6.81 20.89 6.97
N GLN A 9 -6.21 22.01 6.63
CA GLN A 9 -6.65 22.87 5.53
C GLN A 9 -5.50 22.92 4.52
N SER A 10 -5.78 22.64 3.24
CA SER A 10 -4.77 22.68 2.19
C SER A 10 -4.34 24.12 1.88
N THR A 11 -3.22 24.26 1.16
CA THR A 11 -2.66 25.58 0.77
C THR A 11 -3.61 26.45 -0.06
N ASP A 12 -4.58 25.85 -0.76
CA ASP A 12 -5.65 26.55 -1.50
C ASP A 12 -6.92 26.80 -0.64
N GLY A 13 -6.84 26.59 0.67
CA GLY A 13 -7.92 26.86 1.63
C GLY A 13 -9.00 25.78 1.70
N LYS A 14 -8.90 24.68 0.95
CA LYS A 14 -9.89 23.59 1.00
C LYS A 14 -9.68 22.69 2.22
N PRO A 15 -10.74 22.08 2.77
CA PRO A 15 -10.59 21.07 3.81
C PRO A 15 -9.82 19.85 3.29
N LEU A 16 -8.83 19.38 4.04
CA LEU A 16 -8.11 18.14 3.76
C LEU A 16 -8.43 17.14 4.89
N ARG A 17 -8.81 15.90 4.53
CA ARG A 17 -9.26 14.91 5.51
C ARG A 17 -8.80 13.49 5.14
N ALA A 18 -8.23 12.76 6.09
CA ALA A 18 -7.92 11.33 5.96
C ALA A 18 -8.59 10.54 7.08
N ILE A 19 -9.15 9.37 6.77
CA ILE A 19 -9.88 8.53 7.74
C ILE A 19 -9.26 7.15 7.80
N PHE A 20 -8.94 6.69 9.00
CA PHE A 20 -8.30 5.39 9.27
C PHE A 20 -9.15 4.51 10.20
N LEU A 21 -8.98 3.19 10.07
CA LEU A 21 -9.55 2.17 10.94
C LEU A 21 -8.46 1.34 11.63
N PRO A 22 -7.93 1.77 12.79
CA PRO A 22 -6.90 1.00 13.52
C PRO A 22 -7.33 -0.41 13.89
N GLU A 23 -8.60 -0.62 14.28
CA GLU A 23 -9.16 -1.95 14.62
C GLU A 23 -9.21 -2.91 13.41
N LYS A 24 -9.07 -2.38 12.20
CA LYS A 24 -9.03 -3.14 10.95
C LYS A 24 -7.74 -2.84 10.23
N GLY A 25 -6.60 -3.18 10.82
CA GLY A 25 -5.30 -3.14 10.13
C GLY A 25 -4.81 -1.75 9.72
N MET A 26 -5.22 -0.71 10.45
CA MET A 26 -4.85 0.67 10.12
C MET A 26 -5.23 1.08 8.68
N ASN A 27 -6.24 0.45 8.09
CA ASN A 27 -6.64 0.74 6.72
C ASN A 27 -7.16 2.18 6.59
N MET A 28 -6.71 2.91 5.58
CA MET A 28 -7.22 4.23 5.21
C MET A 28 -8.48 4.04 4.36
N ILE A 29 -9.64 4.47 4.87
CA ILE A 29 -10.92 4.27 4.19
C ILE A 29 -11.35 5.46 3.34
N SER A 30 -10.72 6.62 3.51
CA SER A 30 -11.03 7.85 2.77
C SER A 30 -9.86 8.82 2.85
N TYR A 31 -9.56 9.49 1.74
CA TYR A 31 -8.66 10.64 1.69
C TYR A 31 -9.22 11.70 0.73
N LYS A 32 -9.51 12.89 1.26
CA LYS A 32 -10.23 13.95 0.54
C LYS A 32 -9.55 15.30 0.60
N LYS A 33 -9.72 16.07 -0.48
CA LYS A 33 -9.50 17.53 -0.57
C LYS A 33 -10.77 18.20 -1.08
N GLY A 34 -11.48 18.92 -0.20
CA GLY A 34 -12.84 19.39 -0.48
C GLY A 34 -13.77 18.20 -0.80
N ASP A 35 -14.40 18.24 -1.98
CA ASP A 35 -15.32 17.18 -2.43
C ASP A 35 -14.62 16.03 -3.19
N ILE A 36 -13.33 16.16 -3.47
CA ILE A 36 -12.55 15.14 -4.20
C ILE A 36 -12.19 14.01 -3.24
N GLU A 37 -12.68 12.80 -3.51
CA GLU A 37 -12.25 11.55 -2.86
C GLU A 37 -11.26 10.84 -3.78
N VAL A 38 -10.04 10.57 -3.28
CA VAL A 38 -9.02 9.88 -4.07
C VAL A 38 -8.95 8.38 -3.80
N ILE A 39 -9.54 7.87 -2.71
CA ILE A 39 -9.63 6.42 -2.46
C ILE A 39 -10.89 5.86 -3.08
N ASP A 40 -10.75 4.82 -3.91
CA ASP A 40 -11.89 4.24 -4.63
C ASP A 40 -12.87 3.54 -3.69
N GLN A 41 -13.99 4.21 -3.44
CA GLN A 41 -15.04 3.72 -2.56
C GLN A 41 -15.79 2.51 -3.15
N SER A 42 -15.66 2.23 -4.45
CA SER A 42 -16.27 1.04 -5.06
C SER A 42 -15.70 -0.27 -4.48
N THR A 43 -14.47 -0.22 -3.96
CA THR A 43 -13.75 -1.39 -3.42
C THR A 43 -14.09 -1.71 -1.97
N LYS A 44 -15.06 -1.00 -1.37
CA LYS A 44 -15.45 -1.17 0.04
C LYS A 44 -15.92 -2.60 0.38
N ASN A 45 -16.63 -3.26 -0.54
CA ASN A 45 -17.05 -4.65 -0.37
C ASN A 45 -15.84 -5.59 -0.22
N LEU A 46 -14.80 -5.40 -1.04
CA LEU A 46 -13.55 -6.16 -0.94
C LEU A 46 -12.90 -5.98 0.45
N PHE A 47 -13.03 -4.79 1.02
CA PHE A 47 -12.44 -4.46 2.31
C PHE A 47 -13.21 -5.14 3.44
N GLU A 48 -14.54 -5.07 3.38
CA GLU A 48 -15.42 -5.70 4.37
C GLU A 48 -15.30 -7.23 4.35
N GLU A 49 -15.15 -7.83 3.17
CA GLU A 49 -15.04 -9.28 2.98
C GLU A 49 -13.65 -9.82 3.37
N ARG A 50 -12.58 -9.18 2.88
CA ARG A 50 -11.23 -9.78 2.90
C ARG A 50 -10.08 -8.80 3.08
N TYR A 51 -10.35 -7.58 3.55
CA TYR A 51 -9.32 -6.55 3.77
C TYR A 51 -8.50 -6.22 2.51
N ALA A 52 -9.14 -6.30 1.34
CA ALA A 52 -8.61 -5.80 0.07
C ALA A 52 -9.38 -4.54 -0.36
N GLY A 53 -8.84 -3.67 -1.20
CA GLY A 53 -9.51 -2.40 -1.51
C GLY A 53 -9.23 -1.29 -0.49
N LEU A 54 -9.76 -0.10 -0.77
CA LEU A 54 -9.52 1.14 -0.04
C LEU A 54 -8.01 1.43 0.11
N GLY A 55 -7.52 1.78 1.29
CA GLY A 55 -6.11 2.03 1.57
C GLY A 55 -5.51 1.01 2.52
N ALA A 56 -5.11 -0.15 2.00
CA ALA A 56 -4.51 -1.21 2.81
C ALA A 56 -3.01 -1.01 3.05
N LEU A 57 -2.51 -1.55 4.16
CA LEU A 57 -1.07 -1.67 4.41
C LEU A 57 -0.52 -2.97 3.83
N ILE A 58 0.80 -3.00 3.59
CA ILE A 58 1.56 -4.21 3.27
C ILE A 58 2.57 -4.42 4.39
N GLY A 59 2.65 -5.64 4.92
CA GLY A 59 3.69 -6.05 5.86
C GLY A 59 3.21 -7.15 6.82
N PRO A 60 4.12 -8.04 7.26
CA PRO A 60 5.57 -8.00 7.04
C PRO A 60 6.04 -8.66 5.73
N HIS A 61 5.15 -9.20 4.90
CA HIS A 61 5.50 -9.81 3.61
C HIS A 61 4.62 -9.27 2.49
N PHE A 62 5.05 -9.44 1.23
CA PHE A 62 4.28 -9.07 0.05
C PHE A 62 3.64 -10.30 -0.61
N HIS A 63 2.46 -10.10 -1.18
CA HIS A 63 1.71 -11.11 -1.90
C HIS A 63 1.42 -12.37 -1.07
N ARG A 64 1.79 -13.57 -1.50
CA ARG A 64 1.52 -14.83 -0.78
C ARG A 64 2.83 -15.43 -0.33
N ARG A 65 2.87 -15.96 0.90
CA ARG A 65 3.97 -16.80 1.37
C ARG A 65 4.00 -18.12 0.61
N ARG A 66 5.16 -18.78 0.64
CA ARG A 66 5.32 -20.14 0.13
C ARG A 66 4.49 -21.11 0.98
N GLN A 67 3.92 -22.13 0.36
CA GLN A 67 2.97 -23.03 1.02
C GLN A 67 3.54 -23.65 2.31
N GLU A 68 4.82 -23.99 2.28
CA GLU A 68 5.57 -24.59 3.38
C GLU A 68 5.84 -23.63 4.55
N SER A 69 5.78 -22.31 4.34
CA SER A 69 6.00 -21.30 5.38
C SER A 69 4.71 -20.74 5.99
N ILE A 70 3.53 -21.12 5.46
CA ILE A 70 2.24 -20.68 6.00
C ILE A 70 1.94 -21.40 7.33
N PRO A 71 1.78 -20.67 8.45
CA PRO A 71 1.42 -21.28 9.72
C PRO A 71 0.05 -21.96 9.68
N LYS A 72 -0.08 -23.09 10.38
CA LYS A 72 -1.36 -23.76 10.55
C LYS A 72 -2.20 -23.04 11.60
N ILE A 73 -3.37 -22.54 11.19
CA ILE A 73 -4.35 -21.94 12.09
C ILE A 73 -5.26 -23.05 12.61
N LYS A 74 -5.30 -23.24 13.92
CA LYS A 74 -6.08 -24.34 14.55
C LYS A 74 -7.58 -24.19 14.35
N ASP A 75 -8.08 -22.95 14.47
CA ASP A 75 -9.49 -22.62 14.25
C ASP A 75 -9.59 -21.40 13.33
N GLU A 76 -9.87 -21.67 12.05
CA GLU A 76 -10.00 -20.62 11.03
C GLU A 76 -11.32 -19.84 11.15
N ASN A 77 -12.32 -20.34 11.89
CA ASN A 77 -13.60 -19.65 12.05
C ASN A 77 -13.48 -18.34 12.84
N LEU A 78 -12.38 -18.19 13.59
CA LEU A 78 -12.01 -16.94 14.25
C LEU A 78 -11.72 -15.82 13.23
N PHE A 79 -11.44 -16.17 11.98
CA PHE A 79 -11.02 -15.25 10.93
C PHE A 79 -11.91 -15.42 9.69
N PRO A 80 -13.10 -14.78 9.64
CA PRO A 80 -14.10 -15.01 8.59
C PRO A 80 -13.58 -14.83 7.15
N HIS A 81 -12.60 -13.94 6.95
CA HIS A 81 -11.99 -13.71 5.64
C HIS A 81 -11.27 -14.94 5.07
N ILE A 82 -10.78 -15.86 5.91
CA ILE A 82 -10.04 -17.05 5.45
C ILE A 82 -10.92 -17.92 4.56
N ALA A 83 -12.19 -18.11 4.94
CA ALA A 83 -13.13 -18.88 4.13
C ALA A 83 -13.33 -18.27 2.73
N ILE A 84 -13.41 -16.93 2.66
CA ILE A 84 -13.56 -16.18 1.41
C ILE A 84 -12.29 -16.30 0.55
N VAL A 85 -11.11 -16.16 1.17
CA VAL A 85 -9.82 -16.31 0.48
C VAL A 85 -9.68 -17.71 -0.12
N LYS A 86 -10.01 -18.76 0.64
CA LYS A 86 -9.96 -20.15 0.17
C LYS A 86 -10.97 -20.44 -0.93
N ALA A 87 -12.20 -19.90 -0.83
CA ALA A 87 -13.21 -20.03 -1.86
C ALA A 87 -12.76 -19.40 -3.20
N ALA A 88 -11.91 -18.37 -3.14
CA ALA A 88 -11.28 -17.75 -4.31
C ALA A 88 -9.97 -18.45 -4.76
N GLY A 89 -9.63 -19.62 -4.19
CA GLY A 89 -8.43 -20.38 -4.53
C GLY A 89 -7.13 -19.86 -3.91
N GLY A 90 -7.21 -18.93 -2.94
CA GLY A 90 -6.07 -18.46 -2.19
C GLY A 90 -5.62 -19.47 -1.13
N THR A 91 -4.30 -19.60 -0.95
CA THR A 91 -3.72 -20.51 0.05
C THR A 91 -3.20 -19.80 1.29
N ASP A 92 -2.69 -18.57 1.13
CA ASP A 92 -2.25 -17.73 2.25
C ASP A 92 -3.44 -16.96 2.84
N PRO A 93 -3.81 -17.22 4.12
CA PRO A 93 -4.92 -16.51 4.77
C PRO A 93 -4.66 -15.01 4.92
N PHE A 94 -3.40 -14.59 5.00
CA PHE A 94 -2.98 -13.21 5.27
C PHE A 94 -2.09 -12.69 4.15
N SER A 95 -2.55 -12.77 2.91
CA SER A 95 -1.80 -12.21 1.79
C SER A 95 -1.47 -10.73 2.03
N HIS A 96 -0.26 -10.30 1.64
CA HIS A 96 0.33 -8.99 1.95
C HIS A 96 0.57 -8.74 3.44
N GLY A 97 0.63 -9.81 4.23
CA GLY A 97 0.96 -9.79 5.65
C GLY A 97 -0.19 -9.37 6.57
N ILE A 98 -0.04 -9.72 7.85
CA ILE A 98 -1.04 -9.54 8.90
C ILE A 98 -1.38 -8.07 9.19
N ALA A 99 -0.53 -7.10 8.79
CA ALA A 99 -0.66 -5.68 9.14
C ALA A 99 -1.98 -5.05 8.70
N ARG A 100 -2.52 -5.46 7.54
CA ARG A 100 -3.82 -4.94 7.02
C ARG A 100 -5.05 -5.60 7.63
N TYR A 101 -4.87 -6.60 8.48
CA TYR A 101 -5.97 -7.36 9.08
C TYR A 101 -6.12 -7.05 10.56
N ALA A 102 -5.02 -7.16 11.30
CA ALA A 102 -5.04 -7.18 12.75
C ALA A 102 -5.27 -5.78 13.37
N PRO A 103 -5.86 -5.70 14.57
CA PRO A 103 -6.03 -4.44 15.28
C PRO A 103 -4.69 -3.82 15.68
N TRP A 104 -4.54 -2.51 15.45
CA TRP A 104 -3.38 -1.72 15.89
C TRP A 104 -3.68 -1.00 17.19
N LYS A 105 -2.66 -0.86 18.05
CA LYS A 105 -2.71 0.10 19.17
C LYS A 105 -2.39 1.47 18.60
N ALA A 106 -3.31 2.41 18.72
CA ALA A 106 -3.20 3.71 18.07
C ALA A 106 -3.52 4.88 19.00
N GLU A 107 -2.81 5.97 18.80
CA GLU A 107 -3.05 7.27 19.41
C GLU A 107 -3.15 8.34 18.32
N ALA A 108 -4.02 9.33 18.52
CA ALA A 108 -4.23 10.38 17.54
C ALA A 108 -4.48 11.75 18.16
N THR A 109 -4.05 12.77 17.43
CA THR A 109 -4.48 14.16 17.58
C THR A 109 -5.37 14.51 16.38
N LYS A 110 -5.77 15.78 16.27
CA LYS A 110 -6.56 16.27 15.12
C LYS A 110 -5.90 16.00 13.76
N ASN A 111 -4.57 16.02 13.68
CA ASN A 111 -3.85 15.95 12.40
C ASN A 111 -2.70 14.94 12.41
N LYS A 112 -2.53 14.17 13.49
CA LYS A 112 -1.51 13.14 13.60
C LYS A 112 -2.10 11.84 14.12
N LEU A 113 -1.63 10.73 13.60
CA LEU A 113 -1.94 9.37 14.02
C LEU A 113 -0.63 8.60 14.19
N LYS A 114 -0.47 7.91 15.31
CA LYS A 114 0.59 6.94 15.53
C LYS A 114 0.01 5.59 15.87
N GLY A 115 0.57 4.52 15.32
CA GLY A 115 0.16 3.15 15.56
C GLY A 115 1.35 2.25 15.74
N ILE A 116 1.22 1.26 16.62
CA ILE A 116 2.20 0.18 16.79
C ILE A 116 1.45 -1.16 16.79
N ILE A 117 2.04 -2.14 16.13
CA ILE A 117 1.61 -3.54 16.17
C ILE A 117 2.85 -4.44 16.31
N THR A 118 2.73 -5.49 17.11
CA THR A 118 3.83 -6.40 17.42
C THR A 118 3.39 -7.85 17.33
N GLY A 119 4.33 -8.76 17.10
CA GLY A 119 4.08 -10.20 17.12
C GLY A 119 3.56 -10.74 18.48
N LYS A 120 3.69 -9.95 19.55
CA LYS A 120 3.17 -10.26 20.90
C LYS A 120 1.72 -9.85 21.10
N ASP A 121 1.20 -8.95 20.26
CA ASP A 121 -0.21 -8.59 20.31
C ASP A 121 -1.05 -9.79 19.90
N THR A 122 -2.32 -9.80 20.31
CA THR A 122 -3.23 -10.91 20.04
C THR A 122 -4.38 -10.46 19.16
N TRP A 123 -4.84 -11.36 18.29
CA TRP A 123 -6.10 -11.24 17.59
C TRP A 123 -6.89 -12.53 17.81
N ASN A 124 -8.07 -12.40 18.41
CA ASN A 124 -8.87 -13.53 18.90
C ASN A 124 -8.05 -14.47 19.82
N ASP A 125 -7.31 -13.87 20.76
CA ASP A 125 -6.42 -14.55 21.72
C ASP A 125 -5.26 -15.35 21.12
N ILE A 126 -5.00 -15.22 19.81
CA ILE A 126 -3.85 -15.83 19.13
C ILE A 126 -2.77 -14.77 18.92
N PRO A 127 -1.51 -14.99 19.36
CA PRO A 127 -0.40 -14.08 19.09
C PRO A 127 -0.19 -13.86 17.59
N LEU A 128 0.03 -12.62 17.17
CA LEU A 128 0.24 -12.28 15.76
C LEU A 128 1.48 -12.97 15.19
N ALA A 129 2.53 -13.16 15.97
CA ALA A 129 3.72 -13.92 15.53
C ALA A 129 3.39 -15.38 15.17
N GLN A 130 2.37 -15.96 15.78
CA GLN A 130 1.92 -17.31 15.45
C GLN A 130 1.14 -17.35 14.13
N LEU A 131 0.32 -16.33 13.86
CA LEU A 131 -0.45 -16.20 12.61
C LEU A 131 0.44 -15.87 11.41
N GLU A 132 1.44 -15.02 11.65
CA GLU A 132 2.37 -14.53 10.66
C GLU A 132 3.56 -15.49 10.45
N GLY A 133 3.90 -16.30 11.46
CA GLY A 133 5.01 -17.28 11.38
C GLY A 133 6.38 -16.68 11.68
N GLN A 134 6.43 -15.41 12.04
CA GLN A 134 7.63 -14.66 12.41
C GLN A 134 7.27 -13.62 13.48
N ASN A 135 8.23 -13.26 14.32
CA ASN A 135 8.03 -12.17 15.29
C ASN A 135 8.49 -10.84 14.69
N PHE A 136 7.71 -9.79 14.94
CA PHE A 136 7.95 -8.47 14.36
C PHE A 136 7.49 -7.34 15.29
N LYS A 137 7.92 -6.12 14.98
CA LYS A 137 7.36 -4.86 15.46
C LYS A 137 7.24 -3.93 14.26
N MET A 138 6.04 -3.44 13.99
CA MET A 138 5.78 -2.43 12.97
C MET A 138 5.28 -1.14 13.62
N GLU A 139 5.69 -0.01 13.04
CA GLU A 139 5.24 1.32 13.43
C GLU A 139 4.63 2.03 12.21
N PHE A 140 3.57 2.79 12.48
CA PHE A 140 2.87 3.62 11.51
C PHE A 140 2.74 5.02 12.10
N GLU A 141 3.22 6.04 11.40
CA GLU A 141 2.89 7.43 11.71
C GLU A 141 2.27 8.10 10.50
N ALA A 142 1.12 8.76 10.67
CA ALA A 142 0.53 9.62 9.67
C ALA A 142 0.40 11.05 10.19
N THR A 143 0.78 12.04 9.40
CA THR A 143 0.60 13.46 9.70
C THR A 143 -0.06 14.14 8.51
N LEU A 144 -1.21 14.76 8.74
CA LEU A 144 -1.92 15.55 7.75
C LEU A 144 -1.54 17.02 7.90
N THR A 145 -1.00 17.60 6.83
CA THR A 145 -0.57 19.00 6.77
C THR A 145 -1.29 19.72 5.63
N GLU A 146 -1.05 21.02 5.47
CA GLU A 146 -1.57 21.78 4.32
C GLU A 146 -1.07 21.28 2.95
N LYS A 147 0.09 20.60 2.95
CA LYS A 147 0.69 20.05 1.74
C LYS A 147 0.05 18.71 1.33
N GLY A 148 -0.33 17.90 2.31
CA GLY A 148 -0.79 16.53 2.07
C GLY A 148 -0.66 15.64 3.29
N LEU A 149 -0.85 14.34 3.05
CA LEU A 149 -0.74 13.28 4.04
C LEU A 149 0.68 12.66 3.98
N SER A 150 1.47 12.90 5.02
CA SER A 150 2.75 12.21 5.23
C SER A 150 2.51 10.94 6.01
N ILE A 151 3.11 9.84 5.57
CA ILE A 151 3.07 8.53 6.20
C ILE A 151 4.51 8.05 6.39
N HIS A 152 4.84 7.57 7.58
CA HIS A 152 6.06 6.84 7.87
C HIS A 152 5.68 5.42 8.30
N LEU A 153 6.30 4.44 7.65
CA LEU A 153 6.18 3.02 7.96
C LEU A 153 7.54 2.48 8.34
N SER A 154 7.61 1.64 9.36
CA SER A 154 8.83 0.91 9.67
C SER A 154 8.53 -0.47 10.24
N ILE A 155 9.50 -1.38 10.09
CA ILE A 155 9.47 -2.72 10.66
C ILE A 155 10.84 -3.12 11.19
N VAL A 156 10.81 -3.86 12.29
CA VAL A 156 11.91 -4.70 12.78
C VAL A 156 11.37 -6.11 12.95
N SER A 157 12.00 -7.08 12.32
CA SER A 157 11.57 -8.48 12.28
C SER A 157 12.73 -9.43 12.61
N ASP A 158 12.42 -10.66 13.01
CA ASP A 158 13.42 -11.73 13.18
C ASP A 158 13.85 -12.39 11.85
N THR A 159 13.13 -12.09 10.78
CA THR A 159 13.28 -12.63 9.42
C THR A 159 13.12 -11.52 8.39
N ASP A 160 13.53 -11.79 7.15
CA ASP A 160 13.39 -10.84 6.05
C ASP A 160 11.94 -10.40 5.88
N SER A 161 11.74 -9.08 5.78
CA SER A 161 10.43 -8.45 5.85
C SER A 161 10.42 -7.12 5.09
N LEU A 162 9.23 -6.61 4.84
CA LEU A 162 9.03 -5.33 4.17
C LEU A 162 7.81 -4.60 4.72
N VAL A 163 7.73 -3.32 4.40
CA VAL A 163 6.55 -2.48 4.58
C VAL A 163 6.17 -1.81 3.25
N GLY A 164 4.89 -1.48 3.11
CA GLY A 164 4.38 -0.75 1.96
C GLY A 164 2.93 -0.35 2.13
N ILE A 165 2.39 0.30 1.10
CA ILE A 165 0.95 0.59 1.01
C ILE A 165 0.37 -0.07 -0.24
N HIS A 166 -0.89 -0.49 -0.15
CA HIS A 166 -1.68 -1.02 -1.25
C HIS A 166 -2.97 -0.19 -1.36
N TYR A 167 -2.81 1.05 -1.80
CA TYR A 167 -3.90 2.03 -1.86
C TYR A 167 -4.56 2.04 -3.22
N TYR A 168 -5.87 1.87 -3.24
CA TYR A 168 -6.74 1.82 -4.41
C TYR A 168 -7.21 3.24 -4.69
N TYR A 169 -6.54 3.92 -5.61
CA TYR A 169 -6.91 5.28 -5.99
C TYR A 169 -8.00 5.28 -7.06
N ALA A 170 -8.97 6.17 -6.92
CA ALA A 170 -10.09 6.28 -7.84
C ALA A 170 -9.63 6.65 -9.26
N LEU A 171 -10.17 5.96 -10.26
CA LEU A 171 -10.09 6.33 -11.66
C LEU A 171 -11.49 6.73 -12.13
N PRO A 172 -11.84 8.02 -12.05
CA PRO A 172 -13.09 8.53 -12.61
C PRO A 172 -13.22 8.11 -14.07
N ASN A 173 -14.35 7.50 -14.42
CA ASN A 173 -14.61 6.94 -15.76
C ASN A 173 -13.63 5.84 -16.21
N GLY A 174 -12.86 5.23 -15.30
CA GLY A 174 -11.86 4.21 -15.61
C GLY A 174 -10.66 4.74 -16.41
N LYS A 175 -10.39 6.05 -16.35
CA LYS A 175 -9.33 6.71 -17.13
C LYS A 175 -8.32 7.40 -16.23
N GLY A 176 -7.08 7.39 -16.68
CA GLY A 176 -6.01 8.15 -16.07
C GLY A 176 -4.65 7.87 -16.72
N ARG A 177 -3.64 8.57 -16.24
CA ARG A 177 -2.25 8.41 -16.67
C ARG A 177 -1.32 8.44 -15.47
N ILE A 178 -0.27 7.61 -15.52
CA ILE A 178 0.86 7.68 -14.61
C ILE A 178 2.03 8.38 -15.30
N THR A 179 2.57 9.40 -14.65
CA THR A 179 3.80 10.09 -15.07
C THR A 179 4.86 9.95 -13.97
N THR A 180 6.04 9.44 -14.30
CA THR A 180 7.11 9.16 -13.32
C THR A 180 8.48 9.00 -13.98
N HIS A 181 9.56 8.98 -13.20
CA HIS A 181 10.91 8.65 -13.68
C HIS A 181 11.37 7.32 -13.10
N VAL A 182 11.78 6.40 -13.97
CA VAL A 182 12.10 5.01 -13.60
C VAL A 182 13.34 4.50 -14.32
N GLN A 183 13.92 3.42 -13.79
CA GLN A 183 14.95 2.69 -14.51
C GLN A 183 14.41 2.13 -15.84
N LYS A 184 15.30 1.82 -16.79
CA LYS A 184 14.93 1.30 -18.12
C LYS A 184 14.26 -0.07 -18.08
N GLN A 185 14.40 -0.77 -16.97
CA GLN A 185 13.87 -2.10 -16.76
C GLN A 185 12.85 -2.10 -15.62
N PHE A 186 11.81 -2.91 -15.78
CA PHE A 186 10.76 -3.14 -14.80
C PHE A 186 10.54 -4.65 -14.66
N ARG A 187 9.92 -5.09 -13.55
CA ARG A 187 9.47 -6.47 -13.41
C ARG A 187 8.05 -6.60 -13.96
N ASN A 188 7.86 -7.52 -14.89
CA ASN A 188 6.55 -7.82 -15.48
C ASN A 188 5.68 -8.71 -14.55
N GLU A 189 4.48 -9.06 -15.00
CA GLU A 189 3.54 -9.96 -14.30
C GLU A 189 4.14 -11.35 -13.97
N LYS A 190 5.13 -11.80 -14.78
CA LYS A 190 5.88 -13.05 -14.60
C LYS A 190 7.10 -12.89 -13.68
N ARG A 191 7.30 -11.69 -13.12
CA ARG A 191 8.41 -11.30 -12.25
C ARG A 191 9.78 -11.26 -12.95
N GLU A 192 9.78 -11.24 -14.28
CA GLU A 192 10.98 -11.14 -15.10
C GLU A 192 11.38 -9.66 -15.25
N LEU A 193 12.68 -9.37 -15.16
CA LEU A 193 13.20 -8.05 -15.42
C LEU A 193 13.34 -7.85 -16.93
N VAL A 194 12.56 -6.93 -17.49
CA VAL A 194 12.50 -6.66 -18.94
C VAL A 194 12.57 -5.16 -19.21
N ASP A 195 12.99 -4.79 -20.41
CA ASP A 195 13.07 -3.38 -20.83
C ASP A 195 11.67 -2.77 -20.99
N ILE A 196 11.53 -1.48 -20.65
CA ILE A 196 10.28 -0.74 -20.83
C ILE A 196 9.94 -0.66 -22.34
N PRO A 197 8.73 -1.08 -22.76
CA PRO A 197 8.32 -1.04 -24.15
C PRO A 197 8.21 0.40 -24.67
N SER A 198 8.54 0.61 -25.94
CA SER A 198 8.51 1.94 -26.56
C SER A 198 7.09 2.52 -26.66
N GLU A 199 6.07 1.66 -26.71
CA GLU A 199 4.66 2.05 -26.70
C GLU A 199 4.21 2.74 -25.40
N TRP A 200 4.95 2.60 -24.29
CA TRP A 200 4.62 3.25 -23.01
C TRP A 200 5.13 4.68 -22.91
N SER A 201 5.49 5.31 -24.04
CA SER A 201 5.97 6.69 -24.11
C SER A 201 7.12 6.95 -23.12
N PHE A 202 8.05 5.99 -23.04
CA PHE A 202 9.27 6.07 -22.25
C PHE A 202 10.37 6.74 -23.06
N ASP A 203 10.93 7.82 -22.54
CA ASP A 203 11.91 8.63 -23.27
C ASP A 203 13.37 8.44 -22.79
N SER A 204 14.31 9.09 -23.49
CA SER A 204 15.73 9.05 -23.14
C SER A 204 16.07 9.72 -21.82
N GLN A 205 15.14 10.49 -21.25
CA GLN A 205 15.27 11.12 -19.93
C GLN A 205 14.72 10.23 -18.81
N HIS A 206 14.39 8.97 -19.11
CA HIS A 206 13.83 7.99 -18.18
C HIS A 206 12.42 8.34 -17.69
N LYS A 207 11.71 9.22 -18.40
CA LYS A 207 10.34 9.57 -18.05
C LYS A 207 9.39 8.56 -18.68
N LEU A 208 8.59 7.91 -17.84
CA LEU A 208 7.49 7.01 -18.22
C LEU A 208 6.17 7.79 -18.21
N ASN A 209 5.37 7.62 -19.26
CA ASN A 209 4.00 8.15 -19.34
C ASN A 209 3.05 6.99 -19.68
N PHE A 210 2.60 6.27 -18.65
CA PHE A 210 1.79 5.06 -18.79
C PHE A 210 0.29 5.40 -18.82
N ASN A 211 -0.40 5.01 -19.89
CA ASN A 211 -1.85 5.17 -20.02
C ASN A 211 -2.59 4.04 -19.27
N LEU A 212 -3.54 4.38 -18.41
CA LEU A 212 -4.33 3.41 -17.63
C LEU A 212 -5.55 2.86 -18.38
N GLU A 213 -5.68 3.09 -19.69
CA GLU A 213 -6.68 2.39 -20.52
C GLU A 213 -6.35 0.89 -20.72
N GLN A 214 -5.12 0.48 -20.40
CA GLN A 214 -4.66 -0.91 -20.43
C GLN A 214 -4.38 -1.41 -19.01
N ALA A 215 -4.48 -2.73 -18.82
CA ALA A 215 -4.14 -3.35 -17.54
C ALA A 215 -2.67 -3.13 -17.16
N ALA A 216 -2.40 -3.15 -15.86
CA ALA A 216 -1.05 -3.08 -15.30
C ALA A 216 -0.90 -4.06 -14.12
N ASP A 217 0.26 -4.71 -14.06
CA ASP A 217 0.79 -5.42 -12.89
C ASP A 217 2.31 -5.44 -13.00
N PHE A 218 2.93 -4.32 -12.64
CA PHE A 218 4.32 -4.02 -12.94
C PHE A 218 5.04 -3.47 -11.72
N THR A 219 6.29 -3.89 -11.51
CA THR A 219 7.14 -3.33 -10.45
C THR A 219 8.23 -2.47 -11.07
N PHE A 220 8.29 -1.21 -10.66
CA PHE A 220 9.27 -0.24 -11.15
C PHE A 220 10.25 0.16 -10.04
N ARG A 221 11.44 0.60 -10.46
CA ARG A 221 12.47 1.18 -9.57
C ARG A 221 12.73 2.62 -9.97
N PRO A 222 13.00 3.52 -9.00
CA PRO A 222 13.13 4.94 -9.28
C PRO A 222 14.42 5.30 -10.03
N TYR A 223 14.41 6.48 -10.64
CA TYR A 223 15.55 7.10 -11.31
C TYR A 223 15.40 8.64 -11.26
N PRO A 224 16.50 9.43 -11.19
CA PRO A 224 17.90 9.03 -11.11
C PRO A 224 18.37 8.67 -9.70
N ASN A 225 17.65 9.10 -8.68
CA ASN A 225 17.98 8.76 -7.30
C ASN A 225 17.35 7.39 -6.96
N PRO A 226 18.14 6.37 -6.60
CA PRO A 226 17.60 5.06 -6.27
C PRO A 226 16.87 5.02 -4.91
N LEU A 227 16.92 6.10 -4.12
CA LEU A 227 16.34 6.17 -2.77
C LEU A 227 14.98 6.88 -2.72
N ASP A 228 14.59 7.60 -3.77
CA ASP A 228 13.34 8.37 -3.82
C ASP A 228 12.61 8.18 -5.14
N GLY A 229 11.28 8.26 -5.11
CA GLY A 229 10.47 8.17 -6.33
C GLY A 229 9.28 9.10 -6.28
N ILE A 230 9.01 9.78 -7.40
CA ILE A 230 7.84 10.65 -7.56
C ILE A 230 6.95 10.07 -8.66
N ILE A 231 5.70 9.83 -8.31
CA ILE A 231 4.69 9.24 -9.19
C ILE A 231 3.50 10.20 -9.21
N LEU A 232 3.12 10.65 -10.39
CA LEU A 232 1.95 11.50 -10.60
C LEU A 232 0.85 10.67 -11.26
N LEU A 233 -0.27 10.50 -10.56
CA LEU A 233 -1.53 10.04 -11.14
C LEU A 233 -2.32 11.26 -11.62
N GLU A 234 -2.67 11.29 -12.89
CA GLU A 234 -3.51 12.31 -13.50
C GLU A 234 -4.84 11.67 -13.93
N THR A 235 -5.95 12.26 -13.52
CA THR A 235 -7.31 11.89 -13.93
C THR A 235 -8.05 13.12 -14.44
N ASP A 236 -9.26 12.94 -14.95
CA ASP A 236 -10.10 14.07 -15.38
C ASP A 236 -10.60 14.93 -14.19
N LEU A 237 -10.58 14.43 -12.96
CA LEU A 237 -11.10 15.14 -11.77
C LEU A 237 -10.03 15.65 -10.82
N TYR A 238 -8.86 15.01 -10.78
CA TYR A 238 -7.78 15.36 -9.86
C TYR A 238 -6.42 14.86 -10.34
N SER A 239 -5.37 15.44 -9.78
CA SER A 239 -4.03 14.88 -9.83
C SER A 239 -3.55 14.53 -8.42
N LEU A 240 -2.93 13.37 -8.26
CA LEU A 240 -2.36 12.90 -7.00
C LEU A 240 -0.88 12.64 -7.19
N ARG A 241 -0.05 13.34 -6.42
CA ARG A 241 1.38 13.06 -6.35
C ARG A 241 1.66 12.14 -5.18
N THR A 242 2.31 11.01 -5.46
CA THR A 242 2.93 10.14 -4.48
C THR A 242 4.44 10.37 -4.54
N HIS A 243 5.04 10.88 -3.47
CA HIS A 243 6.49 10.93 -3.30
C HIS A 243 6.86 9.97 -2.19
N TYR A 244 7.76 9.03 -2.46
CA TYR A 244 8.24 8.11 -1.44
C TYR A 244 9.77 8.13 -1.34
N ARG A 245 10.29 7.75 -0.17
CA ARG A 245 11.73 7.67 0.12
C ARG A 245 12.02 6.50 1.06
N CYS A 246 13.17 5.85 0.86
CA CYS A 246 13.72 4.85 1.76
C CYS A 246 15.14 5.23 2.23
N ASP A 247 15.59 4.60 3.30
CA ASP A 247 16.95 4.79 3.83
C ASP A 247 18.03 4.04 3.00
N CYS A 248 17.61 3.16 2.09
CA CYS A 248 18.51 2.40 1.22
C CYS A 248 17.85 2.07 -0.14
N GLU A 249 18.66 1.52 -1.05
CA GLU A 249 18.22 1.20 -2.42
C GLU A 249 17.25 0.01 -2.48
N GLU A 250 17.02 -0.71 -1.37
CA GLU A 250 16.01 -1.78 -1.27
C GLU A 250 14.59 -1.20 -1.27
N ASN A 251 14.15 -0.67 -2.42
CA ASN A 251 12.81 -0.16 -2.62
C ASN A 251 12.35 -0.31 -4.07
N CYS A 252 11.03 -0.31 -4.23
CA CYS A 252 10.36 -0.25 -5.52
C CYS A 252 8.98 0.37 -5.36
N TRP A 253 8.22 0.43 -6.45
CA TRP A 253 6.78 0.59 -6.37
C TRP A 253 6.06 -0.32 -7.38
N GLN A 254 4.92 -0.86 -6.98
CA GLN A 254 4.06 -1.67 -7.84
C GLN A 254 2.90 -0.82 -8.40
N LEU A 255 2.67 -0.94 -9.70
CA LEU A 255 1.52 -0.42 -10.41
C LEU A 255 0.57 -1.58 -10.70
N TYR A 256 -0.64 -1.53 -10.14
CA TYR A 256 -1.68 -2.51 -10.43
C TYR A 256 -2.96 -1.83 -10.89
N HIS A 257 -3.48 -2.25 -12.04
CA HIS A 257 -4.75 -1.80 -12.59
C HIS A 257 -5.38 -2.95 -13.38
N PRO A 258 -6.45 -3.58 -12.89
CA PRO A 258 -7.25 -4.46 -13.72
C PRO A 258 -7.90 -3.65 -14.84
N LYS A 259 -7.87 -4.17 -16.07
CA LYS A 259 -8.51 -3.49 -17.21
C LYS A 259 -9.95 -3.10 -16.89
N GLU A 260 -10.34 -1.87 -17.24
CA GLU A 260 -11.71 -1.34 -17.08
C GLU A 260 -12.16 -1.20 -15.61
N SER A 261 -11.26 -1.33 -14.63
CA SER A 261 -11.60 -1.07 -13.23
C SER A 261 -11.74 0.42 -12.94
N SER A 262 -12.44 0.74 -11.85
CA SER A 262 -12.58 2.10 -11.31
C SER A 262 -11.39 2.54 -10.45
N PHE A 263 -10.29 1.79 -10.43
CA PHE A 263 -9.16 2.08 -9.55
C PHE A 263 -7.80 1.75 -10.15
N VAL A 264 -6.76 2.40 -9.62
CA VAL A 264 -5.37 2.03 -9.80
C VAL A 264 -4.69 1.94 -8.44
N CYS A 265 -3.84 0.94 -8.24
CA CYS A 265 -2.96 0.86 -7.09
C CYS A 265 -1.58 1.41 -7.46
N ILE A 266 -1.08 2.29 -6.60
CA ILE A 266 0.30 2.78 -6.63
C ILE A 266 0.90 2.43 -5.28
N GLU A 267 1.88 1.51 -5.30
CA GLU A 267 2.29 0.77 -4.12
C GLU A 267 3.79 0.94 -3.84
N PRO A 268 4.23 2.05 -3.22
CA PRO A 268 5.59 2.14 -2.68
C PRO A 268 5.87 1.01 -1.67
N ILE A 269 7.00 0.32 -1.83
CA ILE A 269 7.39 -0.85 -1.04
C ILE A 269 8.88 -0.77 -0.68
N SER A 270 9.23 -1.12 0.56
CA SER A 270 10.60 -1.13 1.09
C SER A 270 11.40 -2.40 0.72
N SER A 271 11.32 -2.84 -0.54
CA SER A 271 12.15 -3.93 -1.10
C SER A 271 12.26 -3.81 -2.62
N GLN A 272 13.41 -4.12 -3.23
CA GLN A 272 13.55 -4.18 -4.70
C GLN A 272 12.91 -5.41 -5.34
N ASP A 273 12.83 -6.52 -4.61
CA ASP A 273 12.08 -7.73 -4.99
C ASP A 273 11.11 -8.06 -3.85
N PRO A 274 9.90 -7.49 -3.85
CA PRO A 274 8.95 -7.70 -2.77
C PRO A 274 8.62 -9.17 -2.50
N THR A 275 8.76 -10.06 -3.49
CA THR A 275 8.53 -11.50 -3.31
C THR A 275 9.68 -12.22 -2.62
N HIS A 276 10.84 -11.58 -2.53
CA HIS A 276 12.05 -12.07 -1.88
C HIS A 276 12.73 -10.91 -1.11
N PRO A 277 12.10 -10.36 -0.06
CA PRO A 277 12.77 -9.37 0.78
C PRO A 277 14.06 -9.94 1.36
N ASN A 278 15.03 -9.08 1.64
CA ASN A 278 16.35 -9.44 2.15
C ASN A 278 16.78 -8.59 3.37
N LEU A 279 15.85 -7.82 3.94
CA LEU A 279 16.08 -6.94 5.09
C LEU A 279 15.18 -7.33 6.25
N SER A 280 15.75 -7.46 7.45
CA SER A 280 14.99 -7.62 8.69
C SER A 280 14.57 -6.28 9.32
N VAL A 281 15.14 -5.17 8.85
CA VAL A 281 14.81 -3.81 9.25
C VAL A 281 14.59 -2.98 7.99
N SER A 282 13.40 -2.38 7.86
CA SER A 282 13.10 -1.51 6.73
C SER A 282 12.17 -0.38 7.13
N SER A 283 12.23 0.71 6.38
CA SER A 283 11.46 1.93 6.58
C SER A 283 11.02 2.50 5.23
N LEU A 284 9.94 3.26 5.24
CA LEU A 284 9.38 3.89 4.05
C LEU A 284 8.65 5.17 4.46
N ASP A 285 9.13 6.30 3.93
CA ASP A 285 8.45 7.59 4.01
C ASP A 285 7.60 7.78 2.74
N ILE A 286 6.35 8.21 2.88
CA ILE A 286 5.43 8.50 1.77
C ILE A 286 4.76 9.85 2.02
N LEU A 287 4.65 10.67 0.99
CA LEU A 287 3.84 11.89 0.97
C LEU A 287 2.83 11.80 -0.17
N LEU A 288 1.54 11.95 0.18
CA LEU A 288 0.43 11.98 -0.76
C LEU A 288 -0.14 13.40 -0.87
N GLU A 289 -0.04 14.02 -2.04
CA GLU A 289 -0.50 15.39 -2.30
C GLU A 289 -1.61 15.40 -3.35
N ILE A 290 -2.81 15.88 -2.99
CA ILE A 290 -3.89 16.13 -3.96
C ILE A 290 -3.70 17.54 -4.51
N LEU A 291 -3.36 17.64 -5.80
CA LEU A 291 -3.01 18.90 -6.47
C LEU A 291 -4.26 19.66 -6.89
#